data_AF-A0A3R6FIB1-F1
#
_entry.id   AF-A0A3R6FIB1-F1
#
_cell.length_a   1.000
_cell.length_b   1.000
_cell.length_c   1.000
_cell.angle_alpha   90.00
_cell.angle_beta   90.00
_cell.angle_gamma   90.00
#
_symmetry.space_group_name_H-M   'P 1'
#
loop_
_entity.id
_entity.type
_entity.pdbx_description
1 polymer ?
#
loop_
_entity_poly.entity_id
_entity_poly.type
_entity_poly.pdbx_seq_one_letter_code
_entity_poly.pdbx_strand_id
1 'polypeptide(L)'
;MKKGIRILYFITVVISALVGLWHFFVPWMFQWYDYLPMQYENLIVGIDYTNYCFSLLLFGLSVLLIMLGKRALAMNREVIYFYFFLTVVWVFRACLASFVEPWPLQPIPVAAIGQLIASDVQAVLMLIVSGLFFKSLKRKA
;
A
#
# COMPACT_ATOMS: atom_id res chain seq x y z
N MET A 1 -1.23 22.40 8.82
CA MET A 1 -1.85 22.08 7.50
C MET A 1 -3.36 22.18 7.59
N LYS A 2 -4.08 22.42 6.48
CA LYS A 2 -5.56 22.50 6.45
C LYS A 2 -6.19 21.18 6.95
N LYS A 3 -7.36 21.27 7.60
CA LYS A 3 -8.10 20.13 8.17
C LYS A 3 -8.34 19.00 7.16
N GLY A 4 -8.67 19.34 5.90
CA GLY A 4 -8.88 18.36 4.83
C GLY A 4 -7.65 17.51 4.51
N ILE A 5 -6.44 18.10 4.52
CA ILE A 5 -5.21 17.36 4.21
C ILE A 5 -4.87 16.39 5.34
N ARG A 6 -5.14 16.78 6.59
CA ARG A 6 -5.00 15.89 7.75
C ARG A 6 -5.91 14.67 7.62
N ILE A 7 -7.17 14.87 7.24
CA ILE A 7 -8.12 13.77 7.04
C ILE A 7 -7.63 12.86 5.93
N LEU A 8 -7.26 13.44 4.77
CA LEU A 8 -6.76 12.68 3.63
C LEU A 8 -5.51 11.85 3.97
N TYR A 9 -4.55 12.42 4.69
CA TYR A 9 -3.38 11.70 5.19
C TYR A 9 -3.76 10.47 6.00
N PHE A 10 -4.68 10.60 6.96
CA PHE A 10 -5.07 9.45 7.79
C PHE A 10 -5.85 8.40 7.01
N ILE A 11 -6.71 8.83 6.07
CA ILE A 11 -7.42 7.89 5.19
C ILE A 11 -6.42 7.04 4.41
N THR A 12 -5.42 7.66 3.76
CA THR A 12 -4.46 6.89 2.95
C THR A 12 -3.65 5.92 3.80
N VAL A 13 -3.12 6.33 4.96
CA VAL A 13 -2.33 5.40 5.80
C VAL A 13 -3.19 4.31 6.45
N VAL A 14 -4.46 4.59 6.79
CA VAL A 14 -5.38 3.57 7.34
C VAL A 14 -5.74 2.54 6.28
N ILE A 15 -6.09 2.98 5.06
CA ILE A 15 -6.35 2.05 3.95
C ILE A 15 -5.11 1.19 3.69
N SER A 16 -3.93 1.79 3.67
CA SER A 16 -2.67 1.07 3.48
C SER A 16 -2.43 0.03 4.58
N ALA A 17 -2.71 0.37 5.84
CA ALA A 17 -2.63 -0.57 6.96
C ALA A 17 -3.62 -1.73 6.79
N LEU A 18 -4.89 -1.44 6.46
CA LEU A 18 -5.91 -2.48 6.28
C LEU A 18 -5.56 -3.44 5.14
N VAL A 19 -5.01 -2.94 4.03
CA VAL A 19 -4.53 -3.78 2.93
C VAL A 19 -3.35 -4.63 3.36
N GLY A 20 -2.36 -4.07 4.05
CA GLY A 20 -1.24 -4.84 4.60
C GLY A 20 -1.68 -5.93 5.57
N LEU A 21 -2.65 -5.62 6.45
CA LEU A 21 -3.23 -6.60 7.37
C LEU A 21 -3.98 -7.71 6.62
N TRP A 22 -4.76 -7.33 5.61
CA TRP A 22 -5.53 -8.28 4.80
C TRP A 22 -4.62 -9.30 4.10
N HIS A 23 -3.48 -8.87 3.56
CA HIS A 23 -2.55 -9.73 2.83
C HIS A 23 -2.00 -10.92 3.65
N PHE A 24 -1.96 -10.85 4.99
CA PHE A 24 -1.62 -12.00 5.82
C PHE A 24 -2.56 -13.20 5.63
N PHE A 25 -3.83 -12.93 5.31
CA PHE A 25 -4.88 -13.93 5.26
C PHE A 25 -5.28 -14.32 3.83
N VAL A 26 -4.84 -13.55 2.82
CA VAL A 26 -5.20 -13.75 1.42
C VAL A 26 -4.93 -15.18 0.91
N PRO A 27 -3.75 -15.80 1.17
CA PRO A 27 -3.49 -17.16 0.69
C PRO A 27 -4.52 -18.19 1.17
N TRP A 28 -4.91 -18.09 2.44
CA TRP A 28 -5.92 -18.97 3.05
C TRP A 28 -7.33 -18.61 2.61
N MET A 29 -7.67 -17.33 2.58
CA MET A 29 -9.02 -16.87 2.22
C MET A 29 -9.40 -17.23 0.78
N PHE A 30 -8.41 -17.31 -0.13
CA PHE A 30 -8.61 -17.66 -1.53
C PHE A 30 -8.03 -19.02 -1.93
N GLN A 31 -7.64 -19.86 -0.97
CA GLN A 31 -7.15 -21.22 -1.22
C GLN A 31 -6.04 -21.30 -2.28
N TRP A 32 -5.03 -20.42 -2.20
CA TRP A 32 -3.95 -20.34 -3.20
C TRP A 32 -3.27 -21.69 -3.48
N TYR A 33 -3.16 -22.53 -2.45
CA TYR A 33 -2.49 -23.82 -2.52
C TYR A 33 -3.24 -24.86 -3.37
N ASP A 34 -4.54 -24.69 -3.61
CA ASP A 34 -5.30 -25.56 -4.52
C ASP A 34 -4.90 -25.35 -5.99
N TYR A 35 -4.32 -24.20 -6.31
CA TYR A 35 -3.89 -23.84 -7.67
C TYR A 35 -2.41 -24.13 -7.94
N LEU A 36 -1.64 -24.49 -6.91
CA LEU A 36 -0.19 -24.67 -7.00
C LEU A 36 0.18 -26.16 -6.93
N PRO A 37 1.03 -26.68 -7.83
CA PRO A 37 1.48 -28.06 -7.75
C PRO A 37 2.32 -28.29 -6.48
N MET A 38 1.86 -29.18 -5.60
CA MET A 38 2.52 -29.48 -4.31
C MET A 38 3.95 -30.03 -4.44
N GLN A 39 4.34 -30.50 -5.62
CA GLN A 39 5.72 -30.92 -5.91
C GLN A 39 6.75 -29.76 -5.82
N TYR A 40 6.30 -28.50 -5.77
CA TYR A 40 7.13 -27.31 -5.64
C TYR A 40 7.04 -26.67 -4.25
N GLU A 41 7.10 -27.45 -3.17
CA GLU A 41 6.95 -26.99 -1.78
C GLU A 41 7.89 -25.81 -1.43
N ASN A 42 9.16 -25.86 -1.86
CA ASN A 42 10.11 -24.76 -1.65
C ASN A 42 9.64 -23.44 -2.26
N LEU A 43 8.97 -23.48 -3.43
CA LEU A 43 8.42 -22.30 -4.07
C LEU A 43 7.22 -21.76 -3.29
N ILE A 44 6.34 -22.64 -2.81
CA ILE A 44 5.17 -22.28 -1.99
C ILE A 44 5.63 -21.56 -0.72
N VAL A 45 6.60 -22.14 0.00
CA VAL A 45 7.18 -21.53 1.21
C VAL A 45 7.82 -20.18 0.90
N GLY A 46 8.52 -20.05 -0.23
CA GLY A 46 9.09 -18.78 -0.68
C GLY A 46 8.04 -17.70 -0.95
N ILE A 47 6.91 -18.07 -1.56
CA ILE A 47 5.76 -17.17 -1.79
C ILE A 47 5.18 -16.73 -0.45
N ASP A 48 4.98 -17.65 0.50
CA ASP A 48 4.44 -17.36 1.83
C ASP A 48 5.34 -16.39 2.61
N TYR A 49 6.65 -16.64 2.63
CA TYR A 49 7.61 -15.76 3.30
C TYR A 49 7.62 -14.36 2.69
N THR A 50 7.58 -14.27 1.37
CA THR A 50 7.50 -13.00 0.66
C THR A 50 6.21 -12.26 1.03
N ASN A 51 5.07 -12.96 1.04
CA ASN A 51 3.78 -12.38 1.40
C ASN A 51 3.76 -11.89 2.86
N TYR A 52 4.26 -12.68 3.82
CA TYR A 52 4.30 -12.28 5.23
C TYR A 52 5.23 -11.11 5.48
N CYS A 53 6.43 -11.11 4.88
CA CYS A 53 7.36 -10.00 5.01
C CYS A 53 6.81 -8.73 4.38
N PHE A 54 6.23 -8.83 3.18
CA PHE A 54 5.56 -7.71 2.51
C PHE A 54 4.40 -7.17 3.34
N SER A 55 3.53 -8.05 3.83
CA SER A 55 2.37 -7.69 4.67
C SER A 55 2.81 -6.97 5.94
N LEU A 56 3.82 -7.50 6.62
CA LEU A 56 4.38 -6.90 7.83
C LEU A 56 5.00 -5.53 7.56
N LEU A 57 5.77 -5.39 6.48
CA LEU A 57 6.37 -4.11 6.11
C LEU A 57 5.29 -3.08 5.75
N LEU A 58 4.30 -3.44 4.93
CA LEU A 58 3.23 -2.54 4.52
C LEU A 58 2.35 -2.14 5.70
N PHE A 59 1.90 -3.11 6.50
CA PHE A 59 1.10 -2.87 7.69
C PHE A 59 1.88 -2.08 8.75
N GLY A 60 3.08 -2.54 9.09
CA GLY A 60 3.93 -1.95 10.11
C GLY A 60 4.31 -0.51 9.81
N LEU A 61 4.75 -0.23 8.57
CA LEU A 61 5.07 1.15 8.16
C LEU A 61 3.83 2.05 8.19
N SER A 62 2.67 1.53 7.77
CA SER A 62 1.42 2.28 7.82
C SER A 62 0.99 2.60 9.26
N VAL A 63 1.11 1.63 10.18
CA VAL A 63 0.83 1.83 11.62
C VAL A 63 1.79 2.84 12.23
N LEU A 64 3.08 2.76 11.93
CA LEU A 64 4.06 3.75 12.37
C LEU A 64 3.68 5.16 11.88
N LEU A 65 3.25 5.31 10.63
CA LEU A 65 2.78 6.58 10.09
C LEU A 65 1.46 7.06 10.70
N ILE A 66 0.59 6.16 11.14
CA ILE A 66 -0.60 6.51 11.92
C ILE A 66 -0.17 7.07 13.29
N MET A 67 0.68 6.35 14.02
CA MET A 67 1.16 6.74 15.36
C MET A 67 1.95 8.07 15.32
N LEU A 68 2.82 8.21 14.33
CA LEU A 68 3.67 9.39 14.13
C LEU A 68 2.98 10.48 13.29
N GLY A 69 1.72 10.31 12.90
CA GLY A 69 1.02 11.21 11.98
C GLY A 69 0.95 12.66 12.46
N LYS A 70 0.86 12.89 13.78
CA LYS A 70 0.95 14.25 14.35
C LYS A 70 2.29 14.92 14.04
N ARG A 71 3.41 14.16 14.07
CA ARG A 71 4.75 14.66 13.74
C ARG A 71 4.90 14.94 12.26
N ALA A 72 4.37 14.06 11.39
CA ALA A 72 4.33 14.30 9.94
C ALA A 72 3.59 15.62 9.61
N LEU A 73 2.40 15.81 10.19
CA LEU A 73 1.58 17.00 9.98
C LEU A 73 2.17 18.28 10.60
N ALA A 74 3.10 18.14 11.55
CA ALA A 74 3.91 19.23 12.10
C ALA A 74 5.14 19.55 11.23
N MET A 75 5.29 18.91 10.07
CA MET A 75 6.41 19.04 9.12
C MET A 75 7.74 18.45 9.60
N ASN A 76 7.70 17.38 10.40
CA ASN A 76 8.91 16.59 10.66
C ASN A 76 9.34 15.86 9.37
N ARG A 77 10.57 16.11 8.92
CA ARG A 77 11.09 15.61 7.63
C ARG A 77 11.23 14.09 7.60
N GLU A 78 11.73 13.48 8.68
CA GLU A 78 11.97 12.03 8.76
C GLU A 78 10.66 11.25 8.59
N VAL A 79 9.60 11.65 9.28
CA VAL A 79 8.29 10.99 9.17
C VAL A 79 7.68 11.21 7.78
N ILE A 80 7.88 12.39 7.19
CA ILE A 80 7.44 12.65 5.81
C ILE A 80 8.19 11.76 4.80
N TYR A 81 9.47 11.49 5.00
CA TYR A 81 10.22 10.58 4.12
C TYR A 81 9.68 9.15 4.17
N PHE A 82 9.27 8.66 5.33
CA PHE A 82 8.56 7.38 5.42
C PHE A 82 7.24 7.38 4.65
N TYR A 83 6.49 8.49 4.68
CA TYR A 83 5.26 8.63 3.88
C TYR A 83 5.55 8.68 2.37
N PHE A 84 6.63 9.36 1.96
CA PHE A 84 7.06 9.38 0.55
C PHE A 84 7.47 7.99 0.08
N PHE A 85 8.23 7.26 0.88
CA PHE A 85 8.60 5.89 0.58
C PHE A 85 7.36 5.00 0.41
N LEU A 86 6.41 5.07 1.34
CA LEU A 86 5.14 4.34 1.23
C LEU A 86 4.35 4.75 -0.02
N THR A 87 4.37 6.04 -0.39
CA THR A 87 3.74 6.53 -1.63
C THR A 87 4.38 5.89 -2.86
N VAL A 88 5.72 5.79 -2.90
CA VAL A 88 6.44 5.14 -4.00
C VAL A 88 6.07 3.66 -4.10
N VAL A 89 5.95 2.94 -2.98
CA VAL A 89 5.49 1.54 -2.97
C VAL A 89 4.09 1.40 -3.60
N TRP A 90 3.16 2.28 -3.24
CA TRP A 90 1.81 2.28 -3.82
C TRP A 90 1.78 2.65 -5.30
N VAL A 91 2.61 3.61 -5.73
CA VAL A 91 2.76 3.95 -7.15
C VAL A 91 3.34 2.78 -7.93
N PHE A 92 4.37 2.13 -7.40
CA PHE A 92 4.96 0.96 -8.04
C PHE A 92 3.93 -0.16 -8.20
N ARG A 93 3.14 -0.45 -7.15
CA ARG A 93 2.02 -1.39 -7.22
C ARG A 93 1.00 -1.02 -8.30
N ALA A 94 0.57 0.24 -8.34
CA ALA A 94 -0.36 0.74 -9.35
C ALA A 94 0.21 0.58 -10.77
N CYS A 95 1.48 0.93 -11.00
CA CYS A 95 2.11 0.76 -12.29
C CYS A 95 2.22 -0.71 -12.71
N LEU A 96 2.56 -1.60 -11.78
CA LEU A 96 2.57 -3.05 -12.06
C LEU A 96 1.19 -3.53 -12.51
N ALA A 97 0.16 -3.19 -11.73
CA ALA A 97 -1.22 -3.64 -11.97
C ALA A 97 -1.86 -3.02 -13.22
N SER A 98 -1.43 -1.83 -13.65
CA SER A 98 -2.03 -1.11 -14.79
C SER A 98 -1.26 -1.28 -16.10
N PHE A 99 0.06 -1.48 -16.05
CA PHE A 99 0.91 -1.40 -17.26
C PHE A 99 1.83 -2.60 -17.49
N VAL A 100 2.30 -3.28 -16.45
CA VAL A 100 3.33 -4.33 -16.59
C VAL A 100 2.71 -5.71 -16.63
N GLU A 101 1.92 -6.03 -15.61
CA GLU A 101 1.27 -7.33 -15.48
C GLU A 101 -0.15 -7.11 -14.95
N PRO A 102 -1.10 -6.72 -15.85
CA PRO A 102 -2.46 -6.48 -15.45
C PRO A 102 -3.11 -7.74 -14.90
N TRP A 103 -3.92 -7.56 -13.85
CA TRP A 103 -4.64 -8.68 -13.24
C TRP A 103 -5.49 -9.42 -14.27
N PRO A 104 -5.41 -10.76 -14.34
CA PRO A 104 -6.27 -11.53 -15.22
C PRO A 104 -7.75 -11.30 -14.82
N LEU A 105 -8.60 -11.11 -15.83
CA LEU A 105 -10.04 -10.88 -15.59
C LEU A 105 -10.77 -12.14 -15.15
N GLN A 106 -10.21 -13.32 -15.43
CA GLN A 106 -10.78 -14.58 -14.99
C GLN A 106 -10.20 -14.97 -13.61
N PRO A 107 -10.97 -15.63 -12.73
CA PRO A 107 -12.37 -16.04 -12.92
C PRO A 107 -13.40 -14.97 -12.52
N ILE A 108 -13.00 -13.94 -11.78
CA ILE A 108 -13.91 -12.91 -11.24
C ILE A 108 -13.47 -11.51 -11.70
N PRO A 109 -13.99 -11.01 -12.85
CA PRO A 109 -13.55 -9.73 -13.42
C PRO A 109 -13.79 -8.55 -12.50
N VAL A 110 -14.90 -8.57 -11.73
CA VAL A 110 -15.26 -7.51 -10.80
C VAL A 110 -14.23 -7.37 -9.68
N ALA A 111 -13.68 -8.47 -9.19
CA ALA A 111 -12.65 -8.44 -8.17
C ALA A 111 -11.34 -7.87 -8.72
N ALA A 112 -10.93 -8.32 -9.92
CA ALA A 112 -9.73 -7.81 -10.59
C ALA A 112 -9.81 -6.30 -10.86
N ILE A 113 -10.90 -5.84 -11.48
CA ILE A 113 -11.12 -4.41 -11.78
C ILE A 113 -11.26 -3.60 -10.48
N GLY A 114 -11.98 -4.12 -9.48
CA GLY A 114 -12.14 -3.45 -8.19
C GLY A 114 -10.80 -3.24 -7.48
N GLN A 115 -9.93 -4.26 -7.46
CA GLN A 115 -8.60 -4.16 -6.88
C GLN A 115 -7.70 -3.18 -7.63
N LEU A 116 -7.80 -3.15 -8.97
CA LEU A 116 -7.07 -2.20 -9.81
C LEU A 116 -7.49 -0.75 -9.51
N ILE A 117 -8.78 -0.46 -9.58
CA ILE A 117 -9.30 0.89 -9.29
C ILE A 117 -8.93 1.32 -7.87
N ALA A 118 -9.08 0.43 -6.88
CA ALA A 118 -8.69 0.73 -5.50
C ALA A 118 -7.19 1.02 -5.37
N SER A 119 -6.34 0.27 -6.10
CA SER A 119 -4.89 0.52 -6.17
C SER A 119 -4.59 1.93 -6.66
N ASP A 120 -5.15 2.29 -7.80
CA ASP A 120 -4.84 3.52 -8.50
C ASP A 120 -5.37 4.73 -7.74
N VAL A 121 -6.59 4.64 -7.21
CA VAL A 121 -7.16 5.67 -6.33
C VAL A 121 -6.27 5.88 -5.11
N GLN A 122 -5.86 4.81 -4.43
CA GLN A 122 -4.98 4.90 -3.26
C GLN A 122 -3.64 5.57 -3.61
N ALA A 123 -3.00 5.15 -4.70
CA ALA A 123 -1.75 5.74 -5.16
C ALA A 123 -1.88 7.24 -5.51
N VAL A 124 -2.95 7.62 -6.20
CA VAL A 124 -3.25 9.03 -6.55
C VAL A 124 -3.47 9.87 -5.29
N LEU A 125 -4.26 9.38 -4.33
CA LEU A 125 -4.49 10.10 -3.06
C LEU A 125 -3.18 10.27 -2.28
N MET A 126 -2.33 9.25 -2.27
CA MET A 126 -1.01 9.33 -1.65
C MET A 126 -0.08 10.33 -2.34
N LEU A 127 -0.08 10.37 -3.67
CA LEU A 127 0.65 11.37 -4.45
C LEU A 127 0.18 12.81 -4.17
N ILE A 128 -1.14 13.02 -4.04
CA ILE A 128 -1.69 14.35 -3.69
C ILE A 128 -1.15 14.81 -2.33
N VAL A 129 -1.22 13.96 -1.31
CA VAL A 129 -0.68 14.28 0.02
C VAL A 129 0.83 14.52 -0.04
N SER A 130 1.55 13.70 -0.81
CA SER A 130 3.00 13.84 -0.98
C SER A 130 3.39 15.17 -1.64
N GLY A 131 2.69 15.58 -2.71
CA GLY A 131 2.88 16.87 -3.36
C GLY A 131 2.58 18.05 -2.42
N LEU A 132 1.57 17.91 -1.55
CA LEU A 132 1.25 18.91 -0.53
C LEU A 132 2.31 19.01 0.56
N PHE A 133 2.88 17.89 1.00
CA PHE A 133 4.03 17.87 1.92
C PHE A 133 5.25 18.51 1.26
N PHE A 134 5.58 18.15 0.02
CA PHE A 134 6.70 18.72 -0.72
C PHE A 134 6.60 20.24 -0.86
N LYS A 135 5.42 20.75 -1.26
CA LYS A 135 5.15 22.20 -1.34
C LYS A 135 5.28 22.88 0.02
N SER A 136 4.85 22.22 1.09
CA SER A 136 4.93 22.76 2.45
C SER A 136 6.35 22.74 3.00
N LEU A 137 7.18 21.75 2.65
CA LEU A 137 8.59 21.69 2.99
C LEU A 137 9.38 22.79 2.28
N LYS A 138 9.17 22.99 0.98
CA LYS A 138 9.82 24.06 0.21
C LYS A 138 9.51 25.47 0.72
N ARG A 139 8.33 25.69 1.33
CA ARG A 139 7.97 26.99 1.93
C ARG A 139 8.62 27.26 3.28
N LYS A 140 9.13 26.22 3.95
CA LYS A 140 9.75 26.30 5.28
C LYS A 140 11.29 26.28 5.23
N ALA A 141 11.87 25.92 4.08
CA ALA A 141 13.30 25.99 3.82
C ALA A 141 13.65 27.38 3.31
#